data_AF-A0A9E4ZU26-F1
#
_entry.id   AF-A0A9E4ZU26-F1
#
_cell.length_a   1.000
_cell.length_b   1.000
_cell.length_c   1.000
_cell.angle_alpha   90.00
_cell.angle_beta   90.00
_cell.angle_gamma   90.00
#
_symmetry.space_group_name_H-M   'P 1'
#
loop_
_entity.id
_entity.type
_entity.pdbx_description
1 polymer ?
#
loop_
_entity_poly.entity_id
_entity_poly.type
_entity_poly.pdbx_seq_one_letter_code
_entity_poly.pdbx_strand_id
1 'polypeptide(L)'
;MAGIPVGIALPTSILSVESTLFLKSLRVHQVARVSSIFGVESVFFYREYSTPLEEYRRHRELIEALWRYFFTPPYLRRRLVPRNPLLRYVGALPPIRLQAFDVKGKPTRGEVRAAYITLKEDGVTALLDNTEEYKATGECSPGITMVRVVDTVERIAECINGDYYMGPKLFFSNSLKRILEDAESSVFKLATDKTGAVPSLRELRKLRGRRILVLFGSPKRDLYEISAGEGFSILDYADAVWNTIPGQNVVSVRTEEAVAATLSLLNYFLALS
;
A
#
# COMPACT_ATOMS: atom_id res chain seq x y z
N MET A 1 5.82 -9.61 5.07
CA MET A 1 6.77 -10.58 4.48
C MET A 1 8.02 -10.65 5.34
N ALA A 2 8.78 -11.74 5.29
CA ALA A 2 9.95 -12.01 6.14
C ALA A 2 11.10 -11.00 5.94
N GLY A 3 10.97 -9.78 6.47
CA GLY A 3 12.00 -8.73 6.44
C GLY A 3 12.35 -8.16 5.07
N ILE A 4 11.81 -8.70 3.98
CA ILE A 4 12.11 -8.28 2.61
C ILE A 4 11.16 -7.16 2.17
N PRO A 5 11.68 -5.99 1.77
CA PRO A 5 10.86 -4.91 1.25
C PRO A 5 10.30 -5.28 -0.13
N VAL A 6 8.98 -5.33 -0.23
CA VAL A 6 8.27 -5.57 -1.49
C VAL A 6 7.41 -4.36 -1.80
N GLY A 7 7.61 -3.79 -2.99
CA GLY A 7 6.71 -2.85 -3.61
C GLY A 7 5.86 -3.54 -4.68
N ILE A 8 4.68 -2.98 -4.96
CA ILE A 8 3.86 -3.39 -6.11
C ILE A 8 3.54 -2.18 -6.99
N ALA A 9 3.48 -2.38 -8.30
CA ALA A 9 3.04 -1.38 -9.27
C ALA A 9 1.85 -1.92 -10.06
N LEU A 10 0.77 -1.14 -10.11
CA LEU A 10 -0.45 -1.48 -10.84
C LEU A 10 -1.12 -0.23 -11.40
N PRO A 11 -1.90 -0.31 -12.49
CA PRO A 11 -2.47 0.87 -13.11
C PRO A 11 -3.70 1.37 -12.35
N THR A 12 -4.00 2.67 -12.40
CA THR A 12 -5.27 3.19 -11.85
C THR A 12 -6.48 2.73 -12.65
N SER A 13 -6.28 2.24 -13.88
CA SER A 13 -7.35 1.74 -14.76
C SER A 13 -7.98 0.43 -14.29
N ILE A 14 -7.49 -0.19 -13.21
CA ILE A 14 -8.25 -1.21 -12.47
C ILE A 14 -9.63 -0.70 -12.03
N LEU A 15 -9.80 0.62 -11.91
CA LEU A 15 -11.07 1.26 -11.55
C LEU A 15 -11.93 1.60 -12.77
N SER A 16 -11.39 1.55 -13.99
CA SER A 16 -12.09 1.91 -15.22
C SER A 16 -13.18 0.90 -15.60
N VAL A 17 -13.06 -0.35 -15.14
CA VAL A 17 -14.05 -1.42 -15.38
C VAL A 17 -15.19 -1.42 -14.37
N GLU A 18 -15.09 -0.61 -13.31
CA GLU A 18 -16.08 -0.56 -12.24
C GLU A 18 -17.11 0.56 -12.47
N SER A 19 -18.39 0.19 -12.44
CA SER A 19 -19.50 1.07 -12.83
C SER A 19 -19.92 2.06 -11.73
N THR A 20 -19.64 1.76 -10.47
CA THR A 20 -20.10 2.57 -9.33
C THR A 20 -18.97 2.98 -8.41
N LEU A 21 -19.15 4.08 -7.67
CA LEU A 21 -18.21 4.50 -6.62
C LEU A 21 -18.04 3.41 -5.55
N PHE A 22 -19.09 2.65 -5.23
CA PHE A 22 -18.98 1.52 -4.29
C PHE A 22 -18.00 0.46 -4.81
N LEU A 23 -18.17 0.00 -6.05
CA LEU A 23 -17.31 -1.02 -6.65
C LEU A 23 -15.86 -0.53 -6.79
N LYS A 24 -15.67 0.73 -7.19
CA LYS A 24 -14.33 1.37 -7.20
C LYS A 24 -13.71 1.39 -5.80
N SER A 25 -14.50 1.75 -4.78
CA SER A 25 -14.02 1.77 -3.39
C SER A 25 -13.66 0.38 -2.88
N LEU A 26 -14.45 -0.64 -3.25
CA LEU A 26 -14.16 -2.05 -2.95
C LEU A 26 -12.87 -2.50 -3.63
N ARG A 27 -12.65 -2.12 -4.89
CA ARG A 27 -11.43 -2.46 -5.62
C ARG A 27 -10.17 -1.87 -4.99
N VAL A 28 -10.20 -0.58 -4.64
CA VAL A 28 -9.10 0.06 -3.89
C VAL A 28 -8.89 -0.60 -2.53
N HIS A 29 -9.99 -0.93 -1.84
CA HIS A 29 -9.94 -1.63 -0.56
C HIS A 29 -9.29 -3.01 -0.65
N GLN A 30 -9.60 -3.80 -1.68
CA GLN A 30 -8.98 -5.11 -1.90
C GLN A 30 -7.46 -4.98 -2.06
N VAL A 31 -7.00 -4.03 -2.89
CA VAL A 31 -5.56 -3.76 -3.04
C VAL A 31 -4.94 -3.34 -1.71
N ALA A 32 -5.54 -2.37 -1.01
CA ALA A 32 -5.04 -1.88 0.28
C ALA A 32 -4.99 -2.99 1.34
N ARG A 33 -6.04 -3.80 1.42
CA ARG A 33 -6.17 -4.91 2.38
C ARG A 33 -5.16 -6.02 2.09
N VAL A 34 -5.08 -6.48 0.85
CA VAL A 34 -4.14 -7.54 0.44
C VAL A 34 -2.69 -7.08 0.65
N SER A 35 -2.37 -5.85 0.24
CA SER A 35 -1.05 -5.25 0.47
C SER A 35 -0.72 -5.20 1.97
N SER A 36 -1.71 -4.86 2.81
CA SER A 36 -1.56 -4.84 4.27
C SER A 36 -1.35 -6.23 4.87
N ILE A 37 -2.07 -7.24 4.39
CA ILE A 37 -1.95 -8.64 4.86
C ILE A 37 -0.51 -9.14 4.66
N PHE A 38 0.08 -8.84 3.51
CA PHE A 38 1.43 -9.31 3.19
C PHE A 38 2.54 -8.35 3.61
N GLY A 39 2.20 -7.21 4.21
CA GLY A 39 3.19 -6.23 4.68
C GLY A 39 3.97 -5.58 3.53
N VAL A 40 3.30 -5.26 2.42
CA VAL A 40 3.88 -4.54 1.28
C VAL A 40 4.35 -3.16 1.74
N GLU A 41 5.57 -2.78 1.37
CA GLU A 41 6.19 -1.50 1.75
C GLU A 41 5.55 -0.34 0.99
N SER A 42 5.34 -0.51 -0.32
CA SER A 42 4.92 0.56 -1.22
C SER A 42 3.98 0.05 -2.30
N VAL A 43 2.99 0.87 -2.63
CA VAL A 43 2.06 0.66 -3.75
C VAL A 43 2.18 1.84 -4.69
N PHE A 44 2.57 1.56 -5.93
CA PHE A 44 2.66 2.53 -7.01
C PHE A 44 1.44 2.37 -7.92
N PHE A 45 0.64 3.42 -8.03
CA PHE A 45 -0.39 3.50 -9.04
C PHE A 45 0.10 4.29 -10.25
N TYR A 46 0.05 3.69 -11.44
CA TYR A 46 0.46 4.39 -12.66
C TYR A 46 -0.69 4.66 -13.62
N ARG A 47 -0.52 5.67 -14.45
CA ARG A 47 -1.35 5.88 -15.63
C ARG A 47 -0.78 5.06 -16.78
N GLU A 48 -1.54 4.12 -17.34
CA GLU A 48 -1.15 3.49 -18.61
C GLU A 48 -1.42 4.44 -19.79
N TYR A 49 -0.70 4.26 -20.89
CA TYR A 49 -0.74 5.15 -22.07
C TYR A 49 -2.17 5.49 -22.55
N SER A 50 -3.06 4.50 -22.54
CA SER A 50 -4.45 4.62 -23.02
C SER A 50 -5.43 5.27 -22.04
N THR A 51 -5.04 5.48 -20.78
CA THR A 51 -5.95 6.08 -19.78
C THR A 51 -5.95 7.60 -19.93
N PRO A 52 -7.12 8.24 -20.20
CA PRO A 52 -7.21 9.69 -20.28
C PRO A 52 -6.74 10.37 -18.98
N LEU A 53 -6.04 11.51 -19.11
CA LEU A 53 -5.47 12.20 -17.95
C LEU A 53 -6.52 12.59 -16.90
N GLU A 54 -7.71 13.02 -17.33
CA GLU A 54 -8.83 13.36 -16.45
C GLU A 54 -9.40 12.14 -15.70
N GLU A 55 -9.40 10.98 -16.34
CA GLU A 55 -9.79 9.73 -15.67
C GLU A 55 -8.75 9.32 -14.63
N TYR A 56 -7.47 9.39 -14.98
CA TYR A 56 -6.38 9.15 -14.05
C TYR A 56 -6.43 10.08 -12.83
N ARG A 57 -6.66 11.38 -13.02
CA ARG A 57 -6.81 12.36 -11.93
C ARG A 57 -7.95 12.00 -10.98
N ARG A 58 -9.13 11.65 -11.53
CA ARG A 58 -10.28 11.22 -10.72
C ARG A 58 -10.02 9.93 -9.95
N HIS A 59 -9.36 8.95 -10.57
CA HIS A 59 -8.98 7.71 -9.89
C HIS A 59 -7.95 7.96 -8.80
N ARG A 60 -6.95 8.79 -9.06
CA ARG A 60 -5.95 9.20 -8.08
C ARG A 60 -6.60 9.86 -6.85
N GLU A 61 -7.49 10.83 -7.05
CA GLU A 61 -8.19 11.52 -5.96
C GLU A 61 -8.98 10.53 -5.08
N LEU A 62 -9.69 9.58 -5.71
CA LEU A 62 -10.40 8.54 -4.99
C LEU A 62 -9.46 7.63 -4.20
N ILE A 63 -8.36 7.18 -4.82
CA ILE A 63 -7.37 6.33 -4.17
C ILE A 63 -6.74 7.06 -2.98
N GLU A 64 -6.30 8.31 -3.15
CA GLU A 64 -5.71 9.12 -2.07
C GLU A 64 -6.66 9.31 -0.89
N ALA A 65 -7.94 9.62 -1.16
CA ALA A 65 -8.95 9.77 -0.12
C ALA A 65 -9.15 8.46 0.67
N LEU A 66 -9.31 7.34 -0.04
CA LEU A 66 -9.51 6.02 0.57
C LEU A 66 -8.27 5.55 1.33
N TRP A 67 -7.07 5.73 0.78
CA TRP A 67 -5.81 5.36 1.42
C TRP A 67 -5.62 6.12 2.74
N ARG A 68 -5.85 7.44 2.73
CA ARG A 68 -5.83 8.27 3.94
C ARG A 68 -6.82 7.74 4.98
N TYR A 69 -8.04 7.39 4.57
CA TYR A 69 -9.02 6.82 5.49
C TYR A 69 -8.56 5.47 6.08
N PHE A 70 -8.10 4.54 5.23
CA PHE A 70 -7.71 3.20 5.65
C PHE A 70 -6.52 3.20 6.60
N PHE A 71 -5.51 4.02 6.34
CA PHE A 71 -4.25 4.05 7.08
C PHE A 71 -4.16 5.17 8.13
N THR A 72 -5.26 5.87 8.38
CA THR A 72 -5.42 6.66 9.61
C THR A 72 -5.93 5.75 10.74
N PRO A 73 -5.30 5.74 11.93
CA PRO A 73 -5.77 4.96 13.08
C PRO A 73 -7.25 5.23 13.37
N PRO A 74 -8.09 4.19 13.57
CA PRO A 74 -9.54 4.37 13.70
C PRO A 74 -9.97 5.40 14.74
N TYR A 75 -9.26 5.44 15.86
CA TYR A 75 -9.49 6.38 16.97
C TYR A 75 -9.00 7.81 16.71
N LEU A 76 -8.41 8.11 15.55
CA LEU A 76 -8.03 9.46 15.11
C LEU A 76 -8.81 9.93 13.86
N ARG A 77 -9.54 9.03 13.19
CA ARG A 77 -10.21 9.34 11.90
C ARG A 77 -11.18 10.51 12.00
N ARG A 78 -11.91 10.65 13.11
CA ARG A 78 -12.89 11.73 13.29
C ARG A 78 -12.25 13.11 13.22
N ARG A 79 -11.00 13.24 13.70
CA ARG A 79 -10.27 14.51 13.73
C ARG A 79 -9.39 14.71 12.49
N LEU A 80 -8.82 13.63 11.95
CA LEU A 80 -7.83 13.70 10.87
C LEU A 80 -8.40 13.46 9.47
N VAL A 81 -9.58 12.86 9.33
CA VAL A 81 -10.18 12.58 8.03
C VAL A 81 -11.47 13.38 7.88
N PRO A 82 -11.45 14.49 7.11
CA PRO A 82 -12.65 15.31 6.92
C PRO A 82 -13.74 14.54 6.19
N ARG A 83 -14.99 14.99 6.35
CA ARG A 83 -16.10 14.45 5.56
C ARG A 83 -15.82 14.66 4.07
N ASN A 84 -15.86 13.58 3.31
CA ASN A 84 -15.60 13.61 1.87
C ASN A 84 -16.65 12.70 1.18
N PRO A 85 -17.38 13.19 0.14
CA PRO A 85 -18.33 12.38 -0.60
C PRO A 85 -17.76 11.09 -1.22
N LEU A 86 -16.46 11.08 -1.56
CA LEU A 86 -15.74 9.91 -2.05
C LEU A 86 -15.69 8.78 -1.01
N LEU A 87 -15.79 9.12 0.28
CA LEU A 87 -15.72 8.16 1.39
C LEU A 87 -17.09 7.64 1.84
N ARG A 88 -18.19 7.98 1.15
CA ARG A 88 -19.55 7.65 1.62
C ARG A 88 -19.82 6.15 1.82
N TYR A 89 -19.03 5.28 1.19
CA TYR A 89 -19.20 3.82 1.27
C TYR A 89 -18.19 3.11 2.18
N VAL A 90 -17.26 3.83 2.82
CA VAL A 90 -16.21 3.18 3.64
C VAL A 90 -16.77 2.37 4.81
N GLY A 91 -17.96 2.72 5.31
CA GLY A 91 -18.64 1.98 6.37
C GLY A 91 -19.15 0.59 5.95
N ALA A 92 -19.27 0.33 4.64
CA ALA A 92 -19.66 -0.98 4.11
C ALA A 92 -18.44 -1.88 3.79
N LEU A 93 -17.22 -1.34 3.85
CA LEU A 93 -16.00 -2.07 3.52
C LEU A 93 -15.47 -2.78 4.78
N PRO A 94 -14.92 -4.01 4.65
CA PRO A 94 -14.31 -4.71 5.78
C PRO A 94 -13.17 -3.89 6.41
N PRO A 95 -12.95 -3.94 7.73
CA PRO A 95 -11.91 -3.13 8.36
C PRO A 95 -10.49 -3.65 8.01
N ILE A 96 -9.58 -2.74 7.70
CA ILE A 96 -8.13 -3.00 7.68
C ILE A 96 -7.62 -2.74 9.10
N ARG A 97 -7.54 -3.82 9.90
CA ARG A 97 -7.08 -3.78 11.30
C ARG A 97 -5.59 -4.09 11.35
N LEU A 98 -4.75 -3.07 11.20
CA LEU A 98 -3.30 -3.21 11.39
C LEU A 98 -2.99 -3.43 12.87
N GLN A 99 -2.01 -4.28 13.17
CA GLN A 99 -1.56 -4.54 14.54
C GLN A 99 -1.14 -3.25 15.26
N ALA A 100 -0.45 -2.34 14.55
CA ALA A 100 -0.03 -1.04 15.09
C ALA A 100 -1.20 -0.13 15.51
N PHE A 101 -2.42 -0.40 15.04
CA PHE A 101 -3.63 0.38 15.36
C PHE A 101 -4.58 -0.36 16.31
N ASP A 102 -4.23 -1.57 16.74
CA ASP A 102 -5.09 -2.40 17.59
C ASP A 102 -4.92 -2.04 19.07
N VAL A 103 -5.58 -0.95 19.46
CA VAL A 103 -5.59 -0.43 20.83
C VAL A 103 -6.98 -0.45 21.42
N LYS A 104 -7.07 -0.60 22.75
CA LYS A 104 -8.34 -0.68 23.47
C LYS A 104 -8.58 0.61 24.25
N GLY A 105 -9.73 1.23 24.03
CA GLY A 105 -10.22 2.33 24.85
C GLY A 105 -9.30 3.56 24.89
N LYS A 106 -9.28 4.21 26.05
CA LYS A 106 -8.48 5.42 26.30
C LYS A 106 -7.00 5.08 26.53
N PRO A 107 -6.07 6.01 26.25
CA PRO A 107 -4.65 5.80 26.51
C PRO A 107 -4.38 5.41 27.97
N THR A 108 -3.52 4.42 28.17
CA THR A 108 -3.09 3.95 29.50
C THR A 108 -1.58 4.05 29.66
N ARG A 109 -1.11 4.31 30.89
CA ARG A 109 0.33 4.45 31.18
C ARG A 109 1.11 3.19 30.76
N GLY A 110 2.19 3.38 30.01
CA GLY A 110 3.04 2.32 29.47
C GLY A 110 2.58 1.76 28.11
N GLU A 111 1.37 2.07 27.65
CA GLU A 111 0.84 1.63 26.36
C GLU A 111 1.65 2.21 25.20
N VAL A 112 1.95 1.37 24.21
CA VAL A 112 2.50 1.80 22.92
C VAL A 112 1.36 1.92 21.92
N ARG A 113 1.20 3.09 21.30
CA ARG A 113 0.13 3.34 20.33
C ARG A 113 0.53 4.36 19.27
N ALA A 114 -0.16 4.35 18.13
CA ALA A 114 0.02 5.38 17.13
C ALA A 114 -0.62 6.70 17.60
N ALA A 115 0.10 7.79 17.44
CA ALA A 115 -0.36 9.15 17.69
C ALA A 115 -0.16 10.01 16.44
N TYR A 116 -0.94 11.09 16.32
CA TYR A 116 -0.67 12.11 15.32
C TYR A 116 0.13 13.25 15.94
N ILE A 117 1.37 13.40 15.49
CA ILE A 117 2.32 14.40 15.97
C ILE A 117 2.17 15.69 15.18
N THR A 118 2.09 16.80 15.90
CA THR A 118 2.08 18.16 15.37
C THR A 118 3.23 18.96 15.98
N LEU A 119 4.02 19.61 15.13
CA LEU A 119 5.01 20.59 15.58
C LEU A 119 4.32 21.95 15.73
N LYS A 120 4.43 22.57 16.90
CA LYS A 120 3.93 23.91 17.20
C LYS A 120 5.10 24.78 17.67
N GLU A 121 4.88 26.10 17.74
CA GLU A 121 5.89 27.06 18.23
C GLU A 121 6.31 26.74 19.68
N ASP A 122 5.35 26.37 20.53
CA ASP A 122 5.57 26.08 21.96
C ASP A 122 5.96 24.62 22.26
N GLY A 123 6.27 23.83 21.22
CA GLY A 123 6.74 22.45 21.34
C GLY A 123 5.95 21.45 20.50
N VAL A 124 6.10 20.17 20.84
CA VAL A 124 5.52 19.06 20.07
C VAL A 124 4.30 18.51 20.80
N THR A 125 3.18 18.36 20.08
CA THR A 125 1.97 17.73 20.62
C THR A 125 1.65 16.42 19.92
N ALA A 126 1.06 15.49 20.67
CA ALA A 126 0.66 14.18 20.21
C ALA A 126 -0.83 13.96 20.46
N LEU A 127 -1.57 13.64 19.41
CA LEU A 127 -2.98 13.27 19.51
C LEU A 127 -3.09 11.74 19.56
N LEU A 128 -3.40 11.19 20.74
CA LEU A 128 -3.46 9.74 21.00
C LEU A 128 -4.89 9.19 20.90
N ASP A 129 -5.90 10.07 20.96
CA ASP A 129 -7.32 9.79 20.76
C ASP A 129 -8.02 11.00 20.11
N ASN A 130 -9.35 11.03 20.05
CA ASN A 130 -10.08 12.15 19.43
C ASN A 130 -10.38 13.32 20.40
N THR A 131 -9.85 13.29 21.61
CA THR A 131 -10.24 14.22 22.69
C THR A 131 -9.11 15.14 23.12
N GLU A 132 -8.00 14.59 23.62
CA GLU A 132 -6.99 15.36 24.34
C GLU A 132 -5.63 15.30 23.64
N GLU A 133 -4.90 16.42 23.72
CA GLU A 133 -3.51 16.48 23.26
C GLU A 133 -2.55 16.17 24.41
N TYR A 134 -1.52 15.39 24.09
CA TYR A 134 -0.40 15.08 24.96
C TYR A 134 0.81 15.94 24.55
N LYS A 135 1.65 16.31 25.51
CA LYS A 135 2.99 16.82 25.22
C LYS A 135 3.84 15.64 24.73
N ALA A 136 4.41 15.79 23.54
CA ALA A 136 5.30 14.78 22.97
C ALA A 136 6.75 15.09 23.35
N THR A 137 7.50 14.06 23.75
CA THR A 137 8.92 14.15 24.09
C THR A 137 9.75 13.20 23.24
N GLY A 138 11.06 13.45 23.15
CA GLY A 138 11.99 12.66 22.34
C GLY A 138 12.05 13.13 20.89
N GLU A 139 12.65 12.30 20.04
CA GLU A 139 12.78 12.56 18.60
C GLU A 139 11.48 12.22 17.88
N CYS A 140 10.64 13.23 17.67
CA CYS A 140 9.32 13.06 17.06
C CYS A 140 9.30 13.50 15.59
N SER A 141 8.78 12.65 14.71
CA SER A 141 8.46 13.01 13.33
C SER A 141 7.00 13.47 13.22
N PRO A 142 6.68 14.54 12.45
CA PRO A 142 5.31 14.96 12.18
C PRO A 142 4.48 13.86 11.51
N GLY A 143 3.18 13.85 11.78
CA GLY A 143 2.25 12.86 11.22
C GLY A 143 2.03 11.66 12.15
N ILE A 144 1.66 10.51 11.58
CA ILE A 144 1.38 9.31 12.38
C ILE A 144 2.70 8.67 12.82
N THR A 145 2.95 8.70 14.14
CA THR A 145 4.18 8.21 14.77
C THR A 145 3.82 7.35 15.99
N MET A 146 4.63 6.34 16.28
CA MET A 146 4.43 5.51 17.47
C MET A 146 4.93 6.20 18.72
N VAL A 147 4.13 6.17 19.78
CA VAL A 147 4.48 6.77 21.07
C VAL A 147 4.24 5.77 22.20
N ARG A 148 5.00 5.93 23.29
CA ARG A 148 4.73 5.31 24.58
C ARG A 148 4.05 6.33 25.49
N VAL A 149 2.91 5.97 26.07
CA VAL A 149 2.22 6.82 27.05
C VAL A 149 3.03 6.83 28.35
N VAL A 150 3.58 7.98 28.74
CA VAL A 150 4.41 8.12 29.95
C VAL A 150 3.54 8.45 31.16
N ASP A 151 2.62 9.39 30.98
CA ASP A 151 1.71 9.87 32.03
C ASP A 151 0.37 10.32 31.44
N THR A 152 -0.74 9.85 32.00
CA THR A 152 -2.10 10.18 31.54
C THR A 152 -2.71 11.39 32.26
N VAL A 153 -2.17 11.78 33.42
CA VAL A 153 -2.61 12.94 34.20
C VAL A 153 -1.95 14.20 33.65
N GLU A 154 -0.63 14.19 33.54
CA GLU A 154 0.18 15.26 32.96
C GLU A 154 0.18 15.23 31.42
N ARG A 155 -0.41 14.19 30.83
CA ARG A 155 -0.58 13.99 29.38
C ARG A 155 0.77 14.04 28.65
N ILE A 156 1.68 13.17 29.03
CA ILE A 156 3.01 13.07 28.44
C ILE A 156 3.11 11.77 27.63
N ALA A 157 3.59 11.88 26.40
CA ALA A 157 3.88 10.74 25.52
C ALA A 157 5.29 10.87 24.94
N GLU A 158 6.03 9.78 24.90
CA GLU A 158 7.38 9.73 24.35
C GLU A 158 7.35 9.10 22.96
N CYS A 159 7.89 9.78 21.96
CA CYS A 159 8.07 9.21 20.63
C CYS A 159 9.08 8.08 20.68
N ILE A 160 8.73 6.93 20.10
CA ILE A 160 9.59 5.75 20.07
C ILE A 160 9.94 5.38 18.65
N ASN A 161 11.19 4.96 18.46
CA ASN A 161 11.65 4.38 17.22
C ASN A 161 11.35 2.88 17.20
N GLY A 162 10.92 2.37 16.04
CA GLY A 162 10.71 0.94 15.84
C GLY A 162 10.09 0.62 14.48
N ASP A 163 10.24 -0.62 14.07
CA ASP A 163 9.75 -1.13 12.78
C ASP A 163 8.28 -1.54 12.87
N TYR A 164 7.39 -0.55 13.01
CA TYR A 164 5.95 -0.77 13.01
C TYR A 164 5.39 -0.67 11.60
N TYR A 165 4.66 -1.70 11.17
CA TYR A 165 3.98 -1.67 9.89
C TYR A 165 2.71 -0.81 9.96
N MET A 166 2.78 0.40 9.39
CA MET A 166 1.69 1.39 9.37
C MET A 166 0.84 1.35 8.09
N GLY A 167 1.03 0.30 7.29
CA GLY A 167 0.45 0.17 5.96
C GLY A 167 1.44 0.53 4.85
N PRO A 168 1.09 0.22 3.59
CA PRO A 168 1.93 0.53 2.43
C PRO A 168 1.94 2.03 2.14
N LYS A 169 3.12 2.56 1.82
CA LYS A 169 3.30 3.91 1.28
C LYS A 169 2.66 3.99 -0.11
N LEU A 170 1.94 5.08 -0.38
CA LEU A 170 1.24 5.30 -1.64
C LEU A 170 2.03 6.22 -2.55
N PHE A 171 2.25 5.80 -3.80
CA PHE A 171 2.92 6.60 -4.82
C PHE A 171 2.13 6.60 -6.12
N PHE A 172 2.36 7.64 -6.94
CA PHE A 172 1.71 7.81 -8.23
C PHE A 172 2.73 8.13 -9.32
N SER A 173 2.52 7.57 -10.52
CA SER A 173 3.31 7.87 -11.71
C SER A 173 2.43 8.09 -12.94
N ASN A 174 2.88 8.92 -13.87
CA ASN A 174 2.17 9.17 -15.13
C ASN A 174 2.44 8.11 -16.21
N SER A 175 3.32 7.14 -15.95
CA SER A 175 3.64 6.01 -16.83
C SER A 175 4.27 4.85 -16.04
N LEU A 176 4.20 3.64 -16.58
CA LEU A 176 4.93 2.47 -16.06
C LEU A 176 6.44 2.66 -16.26
N LYS A 177 6.87 3.15 -17.43
CA LYS A 177 8.27 3.38 -17.77
C LYS A 177 9.01 4.19 -16.70
N ARG A 178 8.40 5.28 -16.22
CA ARG A 178 8.99 6.14 -15.20
C ARG A 178 9.19 5.42 -13.86
N ILE A 179 8.26 4.55 -13.46
CA ILE A 179 8.45 3.74 -12.25
C ILE A 179 9.69 2.85 -12.39
N LEU A 180 9.89 2.27 -13.58
CA LEU A 180 11.02 1.37 -13.85
C LEU A 180 12.35 2.11 -13.93
N GLU A 181 12.37 3.31 -14.50
CA GLU A 181 13.54 4.20 -14.57
C GLU A 181 13.91 4.79 -13.20
N ASP A 182 12.92 5.18 -12.39
CA ASP A 182 13.13 5.75 -11.05
C ASP A 182 13.53 4.67 -10.01
N ALA A 183 13.27 3.39 -10.29
CA ALA A 183 13.62 2.29 -9.39
C ALA A 183 15.13 2.01 -9.40
N GLU A 184 15.73 1.91 -8.21
CA GLU A 184 17.15 1.57 -8.05
C GLU A 184 17.53 0.29 -8.83
N SER A 185 18.76 0.24 -9.33
CA SER A 185 19.29 -0.93 -10.05
C SER A 185 19.37 -2.19 -9.16
N SER A 186 19.41 -2.01 -7.84
CA SER A 186 19.42 -3.07 -6.83
C SER A 186 18.06 -3.76 -6.65
N VAL A 187 16.96 -3.11 -7.07
CA VAL A 187 15.59 -3.61 -6.92
C VAL A 187 15.30 -4.63 -8.02
N PHE A 188 14.90 -5.84 -7.61
CA PHE A 188 14.48 -6.91 -8.51
C PHE A 188 13.07 -6.62 -9.04
N LYS A 189 12.96 -6.40 -10.34
CA LYS A 189 11.73 -6.02 -11.05
C LYS A 189 11.07 -7.28 -11.62
N LEU A 190 10.00 -7.72 -10.97
CA LEU A 190 9.24 -8.91 -11.34
C LEU A 190 7.97 -8.51 -12.10
N ALA A 191 7.92 -8.76 -13.41
CA ALA A 191 6.69 -8.64 -14.18
C ALA A 191 5.80 -9.87 -14.02
N THR A 192 4.48 -9.68 -13.89
CA THR A 192 3.51 -10.78 -13.90
C THR A 192 2.77 -10.85 -15.22
N ASP A 193 2.75 -12.02 -15.84
CA ASP A 193 1.97 -12.27 -17.06
C ASP A 193 1.57 -13.75 -17.19
N LYS A 194 0.41 -14.02 -17.80
CA LYS A 194 -0.09 -15.40 -18.01
C LYS A 194 0.81 -16.25 -18.92
N THR A 195 1.55 -15.62 -19.82
CA THR A 195 2.51 -16.24 -20.73
C THR A 195 3.93 -16.33 -20.15
N GLY A 196 4.14 -15.73 -18.96
CA GLY A 196 5.40 -15.78 -18.24
C GLY A 196 5.77 -17.20 -17.78
N ALA A 197 7.03 -17.36 -17.37
CA ALA A 197 7.52 -18.64 -16.86
C ALA A 197 6.88 -18.97 -15.51
N VAL A 198 6.54 -20.23 -15.26
CA VAL A 198 6.16 -20.69 -13.92
C VAL A 198 7.42 -20.74 -13.06
N PRO A 199 7.53 -19.97 -11.97
CA PRO A 199 8.77 -19.87 -11.22
C PRO A 199 9.09 -21.18 -10.49
N SER A 200 10.30 -21.67 -10.69
CA SER A 200 10.82 -22.80 -9.93
C SER A 200 11.16 -22.41 -8.49
N LEU A 201 11.23 -23.40 -7.59
CA LEU A 201 11.71 -23.18 -6.21
C LEU A 201 13.09 -22.51 -6.16
N ARG A 202 13.96 -22.81 -7.13
CA ARG A 202 15.29 -22.21 -7.23
C ARG A 202 15.21 -20.72 -7.54
N GLU A 203 14.34 -20.31 -8.45
CA GLU A 203 14.15 -18.91 -8.81
C GLU A 203 13.54 -18.12 -7.67
N LEU A 204 12.54 -18.68 -6.98
CA LEU A 204 11.94 -18.07 -5.79
C LEU A 204 12.97 -17.84 -4.68
N ARG A 205 13.91 -18.78 -4.48
CA ARG A 205 15.00 -18.62 -3.51
C ARG A 205 15.98 -17.50 -3.89
N LYS A 206 16.16 -17.18 -5.18
CA LYS A 206 17.04 -16.07 -5.60
C LYS A 206 16.50 -14.70 -5.19
N LEU A 207 15.21 -14.59 -4.85
CA LEU A 207 14.59 -13.35 -4.39
C LEU A 207 14.95 -13.00 -2.94
N ARG A 208 15.54 -13.93 -2.17
CA ARG A 208 15.86 -13.67 -0.76
C ARG A 208 16.85 -12.52 -0.61
N GLY A 209 16.61 -11.66 0.38
CA GLY A 209 17.46 -10.51 0.71
C GLY A 209 17.44 -9.39 -0.35
N ARG A 210 16.61 -9.49 -1.39
CA ARG A 210 16.49 -8.46 -2.43
C ARG A 210 15.23 -7.66 -2.21
N ARG A 211 15.29 -6.35 -2.43
CA ARG A 211 14.08 -5.53 -2.58
C ARG A 211 13.40 -5.94 -3.88
N ILE A 212 12.09 -6.11 -3.87
CA ILE A 212 11.33 -6.60 -5.02
C ILE A 212 10.29 -5.55 -5.41
N LEU A 213 10.17 -5.25 -6.69
CA LEU A 213 9.06 -4.51 -7.26
C LEU A 213 8.26 -5.43 -8.18
N VAL A 214 7.03 -5.76 -7.79
CA VAL A 214 6.14 -6.61 -8.59
C VAL A 214 5.25 -5.74 -9.47
N LEU A 215 5.25 -5.99 -10.77
CA LEU A 215 4.52 -5.21 -11.77
C LEU A 215 3.27 -6.00 -12.19
N PHE A 216 2.13 -5.33 -12.25
CA PHE A 216 0.85 -5.90 -12.66
C PHE A 216 0.23 -5.10 -13.79
N GLY A 217 -0.39 -5.79 -14.75
CA GLY A 217 -1.16 -5.18 -15.84
C GLY A 217 -2.56 -4.69 -15.42
N SER A 218 -3.28 -4.13 -16.38
CA SER A 218 -4.66 -3.66 -16.20
C SER A 218 -5.67 -4.77 -16.55
N PRO A 219 -6.96 -4.60 -16.23
CA PRO A 219 -7.98 -5.56 -16.65
C PRO A 219 -8.11 -5.72 -18.17
N LYS A 220 -7.64 -4.72 -18.93
CA LYS A 220 -7.78 -4.66 -20.40
C LYS A 220 -6.48 -4.93 -21.15
N ARG A 221 -5.33 -4.79 -20.50
CA ARG A 221 -4.01 -4.86 -21.13
C ARG A 221 -2.99 -5.51 -20.22
N ASP A 222 -2.22 -6.43 -20.79
CA ASP A 222 -1.07 -6.98 -20.10
C ASP A 222 0.12 -6.00 -20.08
N LEU A 223 1.21 -6.39 -19.41
CA LEU A 223 2.40 -5.54 -19.30
C LEU A 223 3.14 -5.35 -20.63
N TYR A 224 3.05 -6.32 -21.56
CA TYR A 224 3.66 -6.19 -22.89
C TYR A 224 2.91 -5.13 -23.71
N GLU A 225 1.58 -5.16 -23.70
CA GLU A 225 0.75 -4.16 -24.37
C GLU A 225 0.95 -2.76 -23.76
N ILE A 226 1.01 -2.67 -22.43
CA ILE A 226 1.25 -1.39 -21.73
C ILE A 226 2.63 -0.83 -22.08
N SER A 227 3.70 -1.65 -22.00
CA SER A 227 5.05 -1.17 -22.30
C SER A 227 5.19 -0.77 -23.76
N ALA A 228 4.64 -1.57 -24.68
CA ALA A 228 4.68 -1.26 -26.11
C ALA A 228 3.96 0.05 -26.43
N GLY A 229 2.79 0.29 -25.81
CA GLY A 229 2.07 1.55 -25.95
C GLY A 229 2.79 2.77 -25.35
N GLU A 230 3.71 2.55 -24.40
CA GLU A 230 4.62 3.56 -23.85
C GLU A 230 5.96 3.66 -24.62
N GLY A 231 6.14 2.87 -25.68
CA GLY A 231 7.32 2.91 -26.54
C GLY A 231 8.56 2.21 -25.97
N PHE A 232 8.39 1.16 -25.16
CA PHE A 232 9.50 0.33 -24.67
C PHE A 232 9.11 -1.16 -24.55
N SER A 233 10.11 -2.04 -24.45
CA SER A 233 9.86 -3.45 -24.13
C SER A 233 9.98 -3.68 -22.64
N ILE A 234 8.98 -4.34 -22.03
CA ILE A 234 9.06 -4.72 -20.60
C ILE A 234 10.28 -5.60 -20.31
N LEU A 235 10.75 -6.37 -21.29
CA LEU A 235 11.92 -7.24 -21.16
C LEU A 235 13.23 -6.47 -21.00
N ASP A 236 13.27 -5.18 -21.39
CA ASP A 236 14.46 -4.34 -21.22
C ASP A 236 14.62 -3.89 -19.76
N TYR A 237 13.56 -4.00 -18.95
CA TYR A 237 13.52 -3.50 -17.57
C TYR A 237 13.24 -4.59 -16.53
N ALA A 238 12.47 -5.63 -16.87
CA ALA A 238 12.11 -6.68 -15.93
C ALA A 238 13.24 -7.71 -15.79
N ASP A 239 13.60 -8.05 -14.55
CA ASP A 239 14.56 -9.12 -14.27
C ASP A 239 13.96 -10.51 -14.52
N ALA A 240 12.64 -10.63 -14.42
CA ALA A 240 11.88 -11.83 -14.74
C ALA A 240 10.43 -11.50 -15.12
N VAL A 241 9.83 -12.36 -15.94
CA VAL A 241 8.39 -12.37 -16.23
C VAL A 241 7.81 -13.71 -15.79
N TRP A 242 6.94 -13.69 -14.79
CA TRP A 242 6.38 -14.91 -14.21
C TRP A 242 4.87 -15.04 -14.38
N ASN A 243 4.44 -16.28 -14.62
CA ASN A 243 3.06 -16.70 -14.40
C ASN A 243 2.95 -17.27 -12.97
N THR A 244 2.32 -16.51 -12.08
CA THR A 244 2.10 -16.87 -10.67
C THR A 244 0.78 -17.61 -10.43
N ILE A 245 -0.03 -17.80 -11.48
CA ILE A 245 -1.32 -18.50 -11.44
C ILE A 245 -1.40 -19.48 -12.62
N PRO A 246 -0.50 -20.49 -12.68
CA PRO A 246 -0.50 -21.47 -13.75
C PRO A 246 -1.81 -22.26 -13.79
N GLY A 247 -2.29 -22.58 -14.98
CA GLY A 247 -3.51 -23.37 -15.17
C GLY A 247 -4.80 -22.63 -14.76
N GLN A 248 -4.82 -21.30 -14.84
CA GLN A 248 -6.05 -20.52 -14.61
C GLN A 248 -7.21 -21.04 -15.49
N ASN A 249 -8.37 -21.25 -14.89
CA ASN A 249 -9.60 -21.70 -15.58
C ASN A 249 -10.50 -20.53 -16.01
N VAL A 250 -9.97 -19.31 -15.97
CA VAL A 250 -10.63 -18.09 -16.41
C VAL A 250 -9.79 -17.44 -17.51
N VAL A 251 -10.44 -16.70 -18.42
CA VAL A 251 -9.74 -16.01 -19.52
C VAL A 251 -8.80 -14.93 -18.99
N SER A 252 -9.21 -14.21 -17.94
CA SER A 252 -8.41 -13.21 -17.26
C SER A 252 -8.59 -13.31 -15.75
N VAL A 253 -7.48 -13.13 -15.03
CA VAL A 253 -7.48 -12.91 -13.59
C VAL A 253 -7.45 -11.41 -13.36
N ARG A 254 -8.32 -10.87 -12.52
CA ARG A 254 -8.32 -9.43 -12.26
C ARG A 254 -7.09 -9.02 -11.46
N THR A 255 -6.67 -7.76 -11.61
CA THR A 255 -5.42 -7.26 -11.03
C THR A 255 -5.33 -7.47 -9.52
N GLU A 256 -6.40 -7.20 -8.76
CA GLU A 256 -6.42 -7.41 -7.30
C GLU A 256 -6.37 -8.89 -6.88
N GLU A 257 -6.94 -9.79 -7.70
CA GLU A 257 -6.85 -11.23 -7.51
C GLU A 257 -5.42 -11.71 -7.78
N ALA A 258 -4.81 -11.18 -8.85
CA ALA A 258 -3.41 -11.44 -9.21
C ALA A 258 -2.44 -10.94 -8.14
N VAL A 259 -2.70 -9.75 -7.56
CA VAL A 259 -1.94 -9.21 -6.41
C VAL A 259 -2.03 -10.17 -5.22
N ALA A 260 -3.23 -10.66 -4.89
CA ALA A 260 -3.41 -11.58 -3.77
C ALA A 260 -2.69 -12.91 -3.98
N ALA A 261 -2.84 -13.53 -5.15
CA ALA A 261 -2.19 -14.80 -5.47
C ALA A 261 -0.67 -14.67 -5.49
N THR A 262 -0.15 -13.63 -6.16
CA THR A 262 1.29 -13.39 -6.29
C THR A 262 1.93 -13.10 -4.94
N LEU A 263 1.34 -12.22 -4.13
CA LEU A 263 1.88 -11.91 -2.82
C LEU A 263 1.77 -13.10 -1.86
N SER A 264 0.75 -13.95 -1.98
CA SER A 264 0.66 -15.19 -1.21
C SER A 264 1.80 -16.15 -1.55
N LEU A 265 2.08 -16.34 -2.84
CA LEU A 265 3.18 -17.15 -3.35
C LEU A 265 4.52 -16.62 -2.81
N LEU A 266 4.81 -15.33 -3.03
CA LEU A 266 6.04 -14.70 -2.55
C LEU A 266 6.16 -14.79 -1.03
N ASN A 267 5.11 -14.46 -0.28
CA ASN A 267 5.14 -14.52 1.17
C ASN A 267 5.46 -15.92 1.70
N TYR A 268 4.81 -16.95 1.17
CA TYR A 268 5.06 -18.33 1.59
C TYR A 268 6.52 -18.75 1.31
N PHE A 269 7.01 -18.49 0.10
CA PHE A 269 8.36 -18.89 -0.28
C PHE A 269 9.47 -18.06 0.36
N LEU A 270 9.23 -16.79 0.62
CA LEU A 270 10.17 -15.94 1.36
C LEU A 270 10.16 -16.26 2.86
N ALA A 271 9.10 -16.87 3.40
CA ALA A 271 9.01 -17.26 4.82
C ALA A 271 9.59 -18.65 5.15
N LEU A 272 9.50 -19.62 4.24
CA LEU A 272 9.97 -21.01 4.45
C LEU A 272 11.50 -21.20 4.45
N SER A 273 12.25 -20.14 4.68
CA SER A 273 13.42 -19.90 3.86
C SER A 273 14.58 -19.23 4.56
#